data_AF-A0A3D5UXV6-F1
#
_entry.id   AF-A0A3D5UXV6-F1
#
_cell.length_a   1.000
_cell.length_b   1.000
_cell.length_c   1.000
_cell.angle_alpha   90.00
_cell.angle_beta   90.00
_cell.angle_gamma   90.00
#
_symmetry.space_group_name_H-M   'P 1'
#
loop_
_entity.id
_entity.type
_entity.pdbx_description
1 polymer ?
#
loop_
_entity_poly.entity_id
_entity_poly.type
_entity_poly.pdbx_seq_one_letter_code
_entity_poly.pdbx_strand_id
1 'polypeptide(L)'
;MSERATPFAHRNEPSAPPAIPAEATPMMAQYLEIKGQWPDALLFYRMGDFYELFFEDAVAAAGALDIALTKRGKHLGNDIPMCGVPVHSHEAYLERLIRKGFKVAVCEQVEDPSEAKKRGAKSVVARAVQRLVTPGTLTEDTLLDARAHNYLAALARVGSEGELGLAWADVSTGEFAVTGVSRSGLGAELARLSPGELLVSEGFAADEGNGEILAHSGAALTLLPAARFDSGNAERRLKDHFAVAALDGFGAFSRAELGAMGALLDYVELTQVGRMPALAAPRRVATAETMAIDAATRANLELVRTLQGETAGSLLAAIDRTVTGAGARELGSRLAAPLTDPQAINRRLDAVDWLVEAREVRRDLRSALKSAPDIARALSRLSLGRGGPRDLAAIAGGLAAAHTLCGALDAAPPSLLPLPDEIARECAAMANVAAPLKERLAATLAEEL
;
A
#
# COMPACT_ATOMS: atom_id res chain seq x y z
N MET A 1 17.92 25.79 15.52
CA MET A 1 19.12 25.07 15.06
C MET A 1 19.23 23.77 15.83
N SER A 2 18.67 22.71 15.27
CA SER A 2 18.85 21.31 15.70
C SER A 2 18.85 20.52 14.40
N GLU A 3 20.04 20.06 14.00
CA GLU A 3 20.24 19.25 12.81
C GLU A 3 19.52 17.92 13.02
N ARG A 4 18.33 17.78 12.42
CA ARG A 4 17.81 16.46 12.07
C ARG A 4 18.70 15.95 10.95
N ALA A 5 19.71 15.16 11.29
CA ALA A 5 20.46 14.39 10.31
C ALA A 5 19.47 13.47 9.57
N THR A 6 19.21 13.80 8.31
CA THR A 6 18.58 12.90 7.34
C THR A 6 19.50 11.70 7.15
N PRO A 7 19.09 10.45 7.44
CA PRO A 7 19.95 9.28 7.25
C PRO A 7 19.98 8.81 5.78
N PHE A 8 19.40 9.55 4.84
CA PHE A 8 19.46 9.24 3.41
C PHE A 8 20.80 9.70 2.81
N ALA A 9 21.90 9.19 3.35
CA ALA A 9 23.14 9.09 2.60
C ALA A 9 23.01 7.87 1.67
N HIS A 10 22.81 8.18 0.40
CA HIS A 10 22.87 7.29 -0.75
C HIS A 10 23.80 6.07 -0.57
N ARG A 11 23.25 4.87 -0.74
CA ARG A 11 23.95 3.80 -1.45
C ARG A 11 23.21 3.59 -2.76
N ASN A 12 23.55 4.43 -3.74
CA ASN A 12 23.06 4.34 -5.13
C ASN A 12 24.00 3.54 -6.04
N GLU A 13 24.90 2.74 -5.46
CA GLU A 13 25.61 1.75 -6.25
C GLU A 13 24.97 0.39 -5.97
N PRO A 14 24.39 -0.29 -6.98
CA PRO A 14 24.01 -1.68 -6.81
C PRO A 14 25.26 -2.43 -6.35
N SER A 15 25.25 -2.94 -5.12
CA SER A 15 26.37 -3.75 -4.66
C SER A 15 26.51 -4.92 -5.64
N ALA A 16 27.72 -5.09 -6.19
CA ALA A 16 27.99 -6.21 -7.10
C ALA A 16 27.50 -7.50 -6.42
N PRO A 17 26.81 -8.40 -7.16
CA PRO A 17 26.29 -9.62 -6.57
C PRO A 17 27.44 -10.30 -5.83
N PRO A 18 27.26 -10.63 -4.54
CA PRO A 18 28.37 -11.09 -3.74
C PRO A 18 28.94 -12.36 -4.39
N ALA A 19 30.22 -12.33 -4.72
CA ALA A 19 30.88 -13.44 -5.40
C ALA A 19 30.65 -14.71 -4.58
N ILE A 20 30.13 -15.77 -5.21
CA ILE A 20 29.90 -17.06 -4.56
C ILE A 20 31.22 -17.83 -4.60
N PRO A 21 31.96 -17.97 -3.50
CA PRO A 21 33.21 -18.71 -3.50
C PRO A 21 32.93 -20.20 -3.68
N ALA A 22 33.83 -20.91 -4.36
CA ALA A 22 33.73 -22.37 -4.56
C ALA A 22 33.66 -23.17 -3.25
N GLU A 23 34.16 -22.59 -2.16
CA GLU A 23 34.20 -23.16 -0.81
C GLU A 23 33.01 -22.75 0.08
N ALA A 24 32.06 -21.96 -0.44
CA ALA A 24 30.85 -21.64 0.31
C ALA A 24 30.04 -22.91 0.61
N THR A 25 29.53 -23.01 1.84
CA THR A 25 28.58 -24.07 2.16
C THR A 25 27.35 -23.96 1.24
N PRO A 26 26.68 -25.07 0.89
CA PRO A 26 25.52 -25.04 0.00
C PRO A 26 24.42 -24.07 0.45
N MET A 27 24.24 -23.90 1.77
CA MET A 27 23.29 -22.94 2.33
C MET A 27 23.71 -21.49 2.05
N MET A 28 24.99 -21.17 2.24
CA MET A 28 25.49 -19.83 2.02
C MET A 28 25.55 -19.48 0.54
N ALA A 29 25.85 -20.45 -0.34
CA ALA A 29 25.75 -20.26 -1.78
C ALA A 29 24.31 -19.89 -2.20
N GLN A 30 23.30 -20.61 -1.71
CA GLN A 30 21.89 -20.28 -1.94
C GLN A 30 21.51 -18.90 -1.37
N TYR A 31 21.98 -18.55 -0.17
CA TYR A 31 21.75 -17.22 0.41
C TYR A 31 22.32 -16.10 -0.46
N LEU A 32 23.58 -16.22 -0.89
CA LEU A 32 24.27 -15.20 -1.70
C LEU A 32 23.62 -15.06 -3.09
N GLU A 33 23.19 -16.17 -3.70
CA GLU A 33 22.44 -16.16 -4.95
C GLU A 33 21.13 -15.38 -4.82
N ILE A 34 20.34 -15.67 -3.77
CA ILE A 34 19.07 -14.98 -3.52
C ILE A 34 19.31 -13.50 -3.18
N LYS A 35 20.31 -13.20 -2.35
CA LYS A 35 20.67 -11.82 -2.00
C LYS A 35 21.13 -11.02 -3.23
N GLY A 36 21.83 -11.65 -4.17
CA GLY A 36 22.24 -11.03 -5.43
C GLY A 36 21.08 -10.56 -6.31
N GLN A 37 19.88 -11.15 -6.15
CA GLN A 37 18.66 -10.70 -6.84
C GLN A 37 18.01 -9.48 -6.16
N TRP A 38 18.33 -9.23 -4.88
CA TRP A 38 17.75 -8.16 -4.05
C TRP A 38 18.86 -7.38 -3.31
N PRO A 39 19.80 -6.74 -4.03
CA PRO A 39 20.98 -6.12 -3.42
C PRO A 39 20.61 -5.01 -2.43
N ASP A 40 19.55 -4.25 -2.73
CA ASP A 40 19.13 -3.06 -1.97
C ASP A 40 18.13 -3.35 -0.84
N ALA A 41 17.79 -4.62 -0.61
CA ALA A 41 16.84 -5.03 0.43
C ALA A 41 17.50 -5.94 1.45
N LEU A 42 17.16 -5.78 2.73
CA LEU A 42 17.53 -6.75 3.75
C LEU A 42 16.88 -8.10 3.43
N LEU A 43 17.64 -9.20 3.52
CA LEU A 43 17.11 -10.53 3.25
C LEU A 43 16.72 -11.26 4.55
N PHE A 44 15.42 -11.33 4.83
CA PHE A 44 14.88 -12.23 5.86
C PHE A 44 14.92 -13.66 5.33
N TYR A 45 15.97 -14.39 5.67
CA TYR A 45 16.19 -15.75 5.18
C TYR A 45 15.66 -16.80 6.16
N ARG A 46 14.61 -17.53 5.79
CA ARG A 46 13.97 -18.49 6.70
C ARG A 46 14.86 -19.69 7.03
N MET A 47 15.09 -19.85 8.33
CA MET A 47 15.88 -20.92 8.93
C MET A 47 15.15 -21.52 10.13
N GLY A 48 14.32 -22.54 9.85
CA GLY A 48 13.45 -23.13 10.86
C GLY A 48 12.44 -22.09 11.35
N ASP A 49 12.50 -21.81 12.66
CA ASP A 49 11.59 -20.87 13.34
C ASP A 49 12.14 -19.43 13.42
N PHE A 50 13.23 -19.13 12.70
CA PHE A 50 13.83 -17.79 12.64
C PHE A 50 13.95 -17.29 11.20
N TYR A 51 13.86 -15.98 11.04
CA TYR A 51 14.46 -15.27 9.91
C TYR A 51 15.86 -14.83 10.32
N GLU A 52 16.87 -15.37 9.63
CA GLU A 52 18.27 -14.99 9.83
C GLU A 52 18.70 -14.02 8.73
N LEU A 53 19.55 -13.05 9.09
CA LEU A 53 20.23 -12.14 8.18
C LEU A 53 21.74 -12.32 8.35
N PHE A 54 22.51 -12.15 7.28
CA PHE A 54 23.97 -12.33 7.29
C PHE A 54 24.72 -11.12 6.75
N PHE A 55 26.02 -11.03 7.07
CA PHE A 55 26.93 -9.99 6.58
C PHE A 55 26.45 -8.57 6.89
N GLU A 56 26.45 -7.67 5.91
CA GLU A 56 26.03 -6.27 6.09
C GLU A 56 24.55 -6.15 6.48
N ASP A 57 23.69 -7.04 5.97
CA ASP A 57 22.27 -7.06 6.34
C ASP A 57 22.13 -7.33 7.85
N ALA A 58 22.95 -8.23 8.41
CA ALA A 58 22.94 -8.53 9.84
C ALA A 58 23.38 -7.32 10.68
N VAL A 59 24.44 -6.62 10.25
CA VAL A 59 24.96 -5.44 10.96
C VAL A 59 23.92 -4.32 10.93
N ALA A 60 23.34 -4.05 9.75
CA ALA A 60 22.31 -3.03 9.57
C ALA A 60 21.04 -3.34 10.39
N ALA A 61 20.54 -4.57 10.30
CA ALA A 61 19.34 -4.99 11.02
C ALA A 61 19.57 -5.02 12.54
N ALA A 62 20.73 -5.50 13.02
CA ALA A 62 21.05 -5.50 14.45
C ALA A 62 21.03 -4.09 15.05
N GLY A 63 21.68 -3.12 14.39
CA GLY A 63 21.66 -1.72 14.82
C GLY A 63 20.28 -1.06 14.68
N ALA A 64 19.52 -1.42 13.63
CA ALA A 64 18.17 -0.89 13.42
C ALA A 64 17.15 -1.45 14.43
N LEU A 65 17.27 -2.72 14.81
CA LEU A 65 16.32 -3.42 15.66
C LEU A 65 16.75 -3.49 17.12
N ASP A 66 17.97 -3.07 17.44
CA ASP A 66 18.57 -3.22 18.77
C ASP A 66 18.51 -4.68 19.24
N ILE A 67 18.99 -5.58 18.39
CA ILE A 67 19.06 -7.02 18.65
C ILE A 67 20.52 -7.49 18.62
N ALA A 68 20.79 -8.63 19.25
CA ALA A 68 22.14 -9.17 19.34
C ALA A 68 22.72 -9.49 17.94
N LEU A 69 23.89 -8.89 17.64
CA LEU A 69 24.73 -9.30 16.52
C LEU A 69 25.65 -10.43 16.98
N THR A 70 25.55 -11.57 16.30
CA THR A 70 26.31 -12.79 16.57
C THR A 70 27.11 -13.20 15.34
N LYS A 71 27.66 -14.42 15.35
CA LYS A 71 28.44 -14.96 14.23
C LYS A 71 28.09 -16.41 13.93
N ARG A 72 28.13 -16.80 12.66
CA ARG A 72 27.82 -18.17 12.21
C ARG A 72 28.79 -18.66 11.16
N GLY A 73 29.77 -19.47 11.57
CA GLY A 73 30.74 -20.07 10.65
C GLY A 73 31.68 -19.04 10.03
N LYS A 74 32.32 -19.41 8.93
CA LYS A 74 33.31 -18.59 8.22
C LYS A 74 33.05 -18.51 6.72
N HIS A 75 33.37 -17.38 6.12
CA HIS A 75 33.35 -17.12 4.68
C HIS A 75 34.65 -16.43 4.28
N LEU A 76 35.41 -17.02 3.34
CA LEU A 76 36.74 -16.53 2.94
C LEU A 76 37.69 -16.31 4.14
N GLY A 77 37.65 -17.21 5.12
CA GLY A 77 38.46 -17.13 6.35
C GLY A 77 37.94 -16.21 7.46
N ASN A 78 36.96 -15.34 7.17
CA ASN A 78 36.39 -14.38 8.11
C ASN A 78 35.10 -14.90 8.77
N ASP A 79 34.84 -14.52 10.02
CA ASP A 79 33.58 -14.85 10.70
C ASP A 79 32.39 -14.17 9.99
N ILE A 80 31.28 -14.89 9.79
CA ILE A 80 30.06 -14.34 9.15
C ILE A 80 29.20 -13.66 10.22
N PRO A 81 28.97 -12.32 10.16
CA PRO A 81 28.03 -11.65 11.03
C PRO A 81 26.60 -12.18 10.81
N MET A 82 25.85 -12.38 11.90
CA MET A 82 24.49 -12.91 11.85
C MET A 82 23.61 -12.32 12.95
N CYS A 83 22.38 -11.95 12.60
CA CYS A 83 21.30 -11.72 13.57
C CYS A 83 20.03 -12.40 13.09
N GLY A 84 19.05 -12.58 13.98
CA GLY A 84 17.78 -13.16 13.58
C GLY A 84 16.61 -12.75 14.45
N VAL A 85 15.41 -12.90 13.89
CA VAL A 85 14.14 -12.62 14.55
C VAL A 85 13.22 -13.84 14.45
N PRO A 86 12.39 -14.14 15.47
CA PRO A 86 11.51 -15.30 15.41
C PRO A 86 10.42 -15.13 14.34
N VAL A 87 10.11 -16.20 13.61
CA VAL A 87 9.09 -16.19 12.54
C VAL A 87 7.72 -15.80 13.07
N HIS A 88 7.31 -16.26 14.25
CA HIS A 88 5.98 -15.98 14.81
C HIS A 88 5.78 -14.51 15.24
N SER A 89 6.86 -13.71 15.35
CA SER A 89 6.81 -12.31 15.78
C SER A 89 7.50 -11.35 14.81
N HIS A 90 7.84 -11.82 13.61
CA HIS A 90 8.63 -11.07 12.63
C HIS A 90 7.96 -9.78 12.15
N GLU A 91 6.62 -9.69 12.17
CA GLU A 91 5.87 -8.52 11.69
C GLU A 91 6.25 -7.24 12.44
N ALA A 92 6.39 -7.28 13.77
CA ALA A 92 6.81 -6.12 14.56
C ALA A 92 8.24 -5.67 14.21
N TYR A 93 9.12 -6.59 13.82
CA TYR A 93 10.47 -6.25 13.37
C TYR A 93 10.46 -5.69 11.95
N LEU A 94 9.62 -6.23 11.05
CA LEU A 94 9.39 -5.65 9.73
C LEU A 94 8.94 -4.20 9.86
N GLU A 95 7.92 -3.92 10.67
CA GLU A 95 7.40 -2.56 10.88
C GLU A 95 8.51 -1.56 11.26
N ARG A 96 9.36 -1.95 12.22
CA ARG A 96 10.47 -1.12 12.71
C ARG A 96 11.53 -0.90 11.64
N LEU A 97 11.83 -1.90 10.81
CA LEU A 97 12.75 -1.78 9.67
C LEU A 97 12.18 -0.84 8.61
N ILE A 98 10.91 -1.02 8.22
CA ILE A 98 10.25 -0.17 7.23
C ILE A 98 10.21 1.30 7.70
N ARG A 99 9.85 1.56 8.96
CA ARG A 99 9.88 2.91 9.56
C ARG A 99 11.28 3.54 9.58
N LYS A 100 12.34 2.73 9.60
CA LYS A 100 13.74 3.18 9.50
C LYS A 100 14.22 3.31 8.06
N GLY A 101 13.36 3.11 7.07
CA GLY A 101 13.66 3.28 5.65
C GLY A 101 14.27 2.05 4.96
N PHE A 102 14.28 0.89 5.62
CA PHE A 102 14.74 -0.35 4.99
C PHE A 102 13.66 -0.96 4.11
N LYS A 103 14.08 -1.63 3.03
CA LYS A 103 13.26 -2.62 2.31
C LYS A 103 13.64 -4.02 2.80
N VAL A 104 12.67 -4.93 2.87
CA VAL A 104 12.93 -6.29 3.37
C VAL A 104 12.37 -7.35 2.43
N ALA A 105 13.25 -8.14 1.82
CA ALA A 105 12.87 -9.32 1.05
C ALA A 105 12.64 -10.50 2.01
N VAL A 106 11.44 -11.08 1.97
CA VAL A 106 11.06 -12.22 2.82
C VAL A 106 11.23 -13.52 2.03
N CYS A 107 12.22 -14.30 2.41
CA CYS A 107 12.60 -15.54 1.75
C CYS A 107 12.12 -16.75 2.54
N GLU A 108 11.26 -17.55 1.92
CA GLU A 108 10.57 -18.69 2.52
C GLU A 108 11.12 -20.02 2.01
N GLN A 109 10.85 -21.10 2.74
CA GLN A 109 11.07 -22.46 2.27
C GLN A 109 9.96 -22.82 1.27
N VAL A 110 10.33 -23.14 0.03
CA VAL A 110 9.38 -23.52 -1.03
C VAL A 110 9.25 -25.03 -1.18
N GLU A 111 9.96 -25.78 -0.34
CA GLU A 111 9.99 -27.23 -0.35
C GLU A 111 9.90 -27.75 1.09
N ASP A 112 9.25 -28.89 1.27
CA ASP A 112 9.20 -29.58 2.55
C ASP A 112 10.61 -30.10 2.96
N PRO A 113 11.05 -29.88 4.20
CA PRO A 113 12.36 -30.37 4.68
C PRO A 113 12.57 -31.88 4.54
N SER A 114 11.50 -32.69 4.55
CA SER A 114 11.56 -34.13 4.33
C SER A 114 11.85 -34.49 2.86
N GLU A 115 11.32 -33.74 1.90
CA GLU A 115 11.63 -33.90 0.47
C GLU A 115 13.08 -33.53 0.17
N ALA A 116 13.57 -32.45 0.79
CA ALA A 116 14.97 -32.04 0.63
C ALA A 116 15.94 -33.11 1.14
N LYS A 117 15.60 -33.82 2.23
CA LYS A 117 16.40 -34.94 2.77
C LYS A 117 16.43 -36.14 1.82
N LYS A 118 15.39 -36.38 1.03
CA LYS A 118 15.34 -37.47 0.04
C LYS A 118 16.32 -37.26 -1.11
N ARG A 119 16.67 -36.01 -1.44
CA ARG A 119 17.67 -35.67 -2.48
C ARG A 119 19.13 -35.89 -2.03
N GLY A 120 19.36 -36.18 -0.75
CA GLY A 120 20.67 -36.49 -0.18
C GLY A 120 20.94 -35.78 1.15
N ALA A 121 21.96 -36.24 1.88
CA ALA A 121 22.31 -35.64 3.18
C ALA A 121 22.91 -34.22 3.08
N LYS A 122 23.30 -33.79 1.87
CA LYS A 122 23.91 -32.47 1.60
C LYS A 122 22.97 -31.50 0.86
N SER A 123 21.76 -31.91 0.48
CA SER A 123 20.83 -31.03 -0.21
C SER A 123 20.20 -30.04 0.77
N VAL A 124 20.23 -28.77 0.38
CA VAL A 124 19.54 -27.70 1.10
C VAL A 124 18.10 -27.64 0.65
N VAL A 125 17.21 -27.28 1.59
CA VAL A 125 15.80 -26.96 1.30
C VAL A 125 15.76 -25.82 0.30
N ALA A 126 14.98 -25.95 -0.77
CA ALA A 126 14.82 -24.88 -1.74
C ALA A 126 14.13 -23.67 -1.10
N ARG A 127 14.58 -22.47 -1.47
CA ARG A 127 14.05 -21.21 -0.96
C ARG A 127 13.86 -20.19 -2.07
N ALA A 128 12.88 -19.33 -1.89
CA ALA A 128 12.62 -18.22 -2.78
C ALA A 128 12.05 -17.03 -2.00
N VAL A 129 12.30 -15.83 -2.50
CA VAL A 129 11.64 -14.61 -2.03
C VAL A 129 10.18 -14.67 -2.44
N GLN A 130 9.28 -14.58 -1.47
CA GLN A 130 7.83 -14.57 -1.71
C GLN A 130 7.27 -13.14 -1.78
N ARG A 131 8.01 -12.17 -1.23
CA ARG A 131 7.66 -10.74 -1.27
C ARG A 131 8.84 -9.85 -0.93
N LEU A 132 8.81 -8.64 -1.46
CA LEU A 132 9.60 -7.51 -1.00
C LEU A 132 8.67 -6.54 -0.26
N VAL A 133 8.96 -6.31 1.02
CA VAL A 133 8.23 -5.38 1.88
C VAL A 133 8.87 -4.00 1.76
N THR A 134 8.09 -3.02 1.33
CA THR A 134 8.48 -1.61 1.21
C THR A 134 7.43 -0.71 1.87
N PRO A 135 7.76 0.56 2.18
CA PRO A 135 6.80 1.47 2.82
C PRO A 135 5.48 1.62 2.07
N GLY A 136 5.48 1.61 0.73
CA GLY A 136 4.26 1.80 -0.08
C GLY A 136 3.47 0.53 -0.36
N THR A 137 3.99 -0.66 -0.07
CA THR A 137 3.38 -1.93 -0.50
C THR A 137 2.99 -2.85 0.66
N LEU A 138 2.71 -2.27 1.83
CA LEU A 138 2.26 -2.99 3.02
C LEU A 138 0.81 -3.48 2.84
N THR A 139 0.53 -4.71 3.28
CA THR A 139 -0.79 -5.35 3.15
C THR A 139 -1.32 -5.95 4.46
N GLU A 140 -0.42 -6.18 5.42
CA GLU A 140 -0.77 -6.76 6.72
C GLU A 140 -1.40 -5.71 7.64
N ASP A 141 -2.49 -6.08 8.33
CA ASP A 141 -3.20 -5.18 9.23
C ASP A 141 -2.33 -4.69 10.39
N THR A 142 -1.36 -5.49 10.83
CA THR A 142 -0.42 -5.13 11.90
C THR A 142 0.58 -4.04 11.50
N LEU A 143 0.81 -3.87 10.19
CA LEU A 143 1.76 -2.89 9.65
C LEU A 143 1.07 -1.61 9.17
N LEU A 144 -0.26 -1.61 9.12
CA LEU A 144 -1.06 -0.53 8.56
C LEU A 144 -1.87 0.16 9.65
N ASP A 145 -1.95 1.49 9.58
CA ASP A 145 -2.99 2.20 10.30
C ASP A 145 -4.35 1.88 9.66
N ALA A 146 -5.29 1.31 10.42
CA ALA A 146 -6.64 1.01 9.96
C ALA A 146 -7.39 2.26 9.46
N ARG A 147 -7.04 3.44 9.96
CA ARG A 147 -7.75 4.70 9.70
C ARG A 147 -7.14 5.57 8.61
N ALA A 148 -5.97 5.20 8.08
CA ALA A 148 -5.28 5.95 7.04
C ALA A 148 -4.97 5.07 5.82
N HIS A 149 -4.86 5.71 4.67
CA HIS A 149 -4.34 5.08 3.46
C HIS A 149 -2.83 4.92 3.55
N ASN A 150 -2.31 3.87 2.89
CA ASN A 150 -0.88 3.68 2.70
C ASN A 150 -0.56 3.73 1.20
N TYR A 151 -0.47 4.94 0.66
CA TYR A 151 -0.30 5.13 -0.76
C TYR A 151 1.13 4.85 -1.21
N LEU A 152 1.25 4.04 -2.27
CA LEU A 152 2.37 4.03 -3.19
C LEU A 152 2.04 5.02 -4.31
N ALA A 153 2.94 5.95 -4.60
CA ALA A 153 2.80 6.89 -5.71
C ALA A 153 3.91 6.72 -6.74
N ALA A 154 3.64 7.04 -8.00
CA ALA A 154 4.62 7.08 -9.08
C ALA A 154 4.48 8.36 -9.88
N LEU A 155 5.60 9.01 -10.18
CA LEU A 155 5.66 10.25 -10.94
C LEU A 155 6.41 10.01 -12.25
N ALA A 156 5.74 10.24 -13.37
CA ALA A 156 6.32 10.18 -14.70
C ALA A 156 6.34 11.55 -15.35
N ARG A 157 7.35 11.78 -16.19
CA ARG A 157 7.49 12.97 -17.04
C ARG A 157 7.67 12.53 -18.48
N VAL A 158 6.96 13.17 -19.40
CA VAL A 158 7.14 12.96 -20.84
C VAL A 158 7.62 14.26 -21.49
N GLY A 159 8.78 14.20 -22.15
CA GLY A 159 9.41 15.37 -22.79
C GLY A 159 10.21 16.25 -21.83
N SER A 160 11.02 17.15 -22.38
CA SER A 160 11.93 18.04 -21.64
C SER A 160 11.23 19.22 -20.97
N GLU A 161 10.13 19.72 -21.55
CA GLU A 161 9.28 20.77 -20.96
C GLU A 161 8.11 20.20 -20.13
N GLY A 162 8.22 18.92 -19.75
CA GLY A 162 7.14 17.93 -19.84
C GLY A 162 5.95 18.02 -18.88
N GLU A 163 4.81 17.59 -19.41
CA GLU A 163 3.63 17.16 -18.65
C GLU A 163 4.03 16.08 -17.63
N LEU A 164 3.52 16.22 -16.41
CA LEU A 164 3.72 15.22 -15.36
C LEU A 164 2.44 14.42 -15.17
N GLY A 165 2.60 13.12 -14.97
CA GLY A 165 1.55 12.22 -14.50
C GLY A 165 1.91 11.73 -13.12
N LEU A 166 0.97 11.85 -12.19
CA LEU A 166 1.07 11.32 -10.84
C LEU A 166 0.01 10.25 -10.66
N ALA A 167 0.45 8.99 -10.56
CA ALA A 167 -0.40 7.85 -10.26
C ALA A 167 -0.19 7.43 -8.80
N TRP A 168 -1.24 6.93 -8.16
CA TRP A 168 -1.13 6.36 -6.81
C TRP A 168 -2.09 5.20 -6.63
N ALA A 169 -1.69 4.27 -5.77
CA ALA A 169 -2.52 3.16 -5.35
C ALA A 169 -2.36 2.90 -3.86
N ASP A 170 -3.42 2.40 -3.25
CA ASP A 170 -3.34 1.76 -1.94
C ASP A 170 -3.42 0.25 -2.18
N VAL A 171 -2.25 -0.41 -2.10
CA VAL A 171 -2.11 -1.86 -2.33
C VAL A 171 -3.00 -2.65 -1.38
N SER A 172 -3.27 -2.12 -0.18
CA SER A 172 -4.09 -2.78 0.82
C SER A 172 -5.59 -2.70 0.50
N THR A 173 -6.08 -1.66 -0.18
CA THR A 173 -7.52 -1.50 -0.47
C THR A 173 -7.90 -1.76 -1.92
N GLY A 174 -6.92 -1.78 -2.83
CA GLY A 174 -7.16 -1.87 -4.26
C GLY A 174 -7.45 -0.53 -4.93
N GLU A 175 -7.42 0.59 -4.20
CA GLU A 175 -7.60 1.91 -4.82
C GLU A 175 -6.50 2.19 -5.85
N PHE A 176 -6.88 2.71 -7.01
CA PHE A 176 -5.94 3.11 -8.05
C PHE A 176 -6.44 4.35 -8.80
N ALA A 177 -5.61 5.40 -8.83
CA ALA A 177 -5.98 6.65 -9.45
C ALA A 177 -4.77 7.37 -10.06
N VAL A 178 -5.07 8.34 -10.93
CA VAL A 178 -4.06 9.13 -11.64
C VAL A 178 -4.54 10.55 -11.87
N THR A 179 -3.62 11.50 -11.90
CA THR A 179 -3.87 12.88 -12.31
C THR A 179 -2.71 13.43 -13.13
N GLY A 180 -3.03 14.28 -14.08
CA GLY A 180 -2.06 15.17 -14.71
C GLY A 180 -1.72 16.31 -13.75
N VAL A 181 -0.44 16.64 -13.62
CA VAL A 181 0.00 17.68 -12.70
C VAL A 181 1.03 18.59 -13.36
N SER A 182 0.98 19.89 -13.05
CA SER A 182 2.02 20.83 -13.46
C SER A 182 3.20 20.78 -12.49
N ARG A 183 4.38 21.24 -12.91
CA ARG A 183 5.54 21.33 -12.00
C ARG A 183 5.25 22.16 -10.76
N SER A 184 4.50 23.26 -10.89
CA SER A 184 4.12 24.11 -9.76
C SER A 184 3.07 23.48 -8.84
N GLY A 185 2.19 22.63 -9.38
CA GLY A 185 1.16 21.93 -8.59
C GLY A 185 1.66 20.67 -7.88
N LEU A 186 2.80 20.11 -8.30
CA LEU A 186 3.31 18.83 -7.80
C LEU A 186 3.46 18.79 -6.28
N GLY A 187 3.99 19.85 -5.66
CA GLY A 187 4.16 19.91 -4.20
C GLY A 187 2.83 19.84 -3.45
N ALA A 188 1.78 20.49 -3.95
CA ALA A 188 0.45 20.45 -3.35
C ALA A 188 -0.20 19.07 -3.48
N GLU A 189 -0.01 18.40 -4.62
CA GLU A 189 -0.50 17.03 -4.84
C GLU A 189 0.21 16.00 -3.96
N LEU A 190 1.54 16.08 -3.84
CA LEU A 190 2.30 15.20 -2.96
C LEU A 190 1.92 15.41 -1.49
N ALA A 191 1.70 16.66 -1.06
CA ALA A 191 1.23 16.95 0.29
C ALA A 191 -0.22 16.50 0.54
N ARG A 192 -1.08 16.50 -0.50
CA ARG A 192 -2.45 15.98 -0.44
C ARG A 192 -2.47 14.47 -0.26
N LEU A 193 -1.66 13.75 -1.06
CA LEU A 193 -1.59 12.29 -1.03
C LEU A 193 -0.78 11.76 0.16
N SER A 194 0.27 12.49 0.57
CA SER A 194 1.23 12.08 1.60
C SER A 194 1.69 10.62 1.44
N PRO A 195 2.22 10.23 0.25
CA PRO A 195 2.50 8.82 -0.02
C PRO A 195 3.57 8.26 0.92
N GLY A 196 3.42 6.99 1.32
CA GLY A 196 4.43 6.28 2.11
C GLY A 196 5.70 6.01 1.29
N GLU A 197 5.54 5.85 -0.02
CA GLU A 197 6.63 5.65 -0.97
C GLU A 197 6.32 6.32 -2.31
N LEU A 198 7.35 6.95 -2.90
CA LEU A 198 7.26 7.65 -4.17
C LEU A 198 8.29 7.09 -5.17
N LEU A 199 7.78 6.58 -6.29
CA LEU A 199 8.58 6.09 -7.41
C LEU A 199 8.87 7.22 -8.38
N VAL A 200 10.15 7.42 -8.70
CA VAL A 200 10.60 8.42 -9.67
C VAL A 200 11.69 7.85 -10.55
N SER A 201 11.80 8.35 -11.78
CA SER A 201 12.94 8.00 -12.63
C SER A 201 14.24 8.63 -12.08
N GLU A 202 15.36 7.93 -12.21
CA GLU A 202 16.69 8.44 -11.84
C GLU A 202 16.97 9.81 -12.49
N GLY A 203 16.65 9.96 -13.78
CA GLY A 203 16.81 11.23 -14.49
C GLY A 203 15.95 12.35 -13.94
N PHE A 204 14.68 12.07 -13.58
CA PHE A 204 13.82 13.10 -12.97
C PHE A 204 14.37 13.55 -11.61
N ALA A 205 14.90 12.63 -10.81
CA ALA A 205 15.48 12.95 -9.51
C ALA A 205 16.80 13.75 -9.62
N ALA A 206 17.59 13.50 -10.67
CA ALA A 206 18.86 14.18 -10.92
C ALA A 206 18.70 15.60 -11.47
N ASP A 207 17.54 15.93 -12.03
CA ASP A 207 17.28 17.26 -12.60
C ASP A 207 17.26 18.38 -11.56
N GLU A 208 17.88 19.49 -11.93
CA GLU A 208 18.03 20.66 -11.06
C GLU A 208 16.66 21.24 -10.66
N GLY A 209 16.47 21.42 -9.34
CA GLY A 209 15.22 21.93 -8.76
C GLY A 209 14.14 20.89 -8.46
N ASN A 210 14.34 19.60 -8.79
CA ASN A 210 13.38 18.56 -8.38
C ASN A 210 13.69 17.98 -7.00
N GLY A 211 14.96 17.99 -6.57
CA GLY A 211 15.38 17.43 -5.29
C GLY A 211 14.64 18.04 -4.08
N GLU A 212 14.37 19.36 -4.11
CA GLU A 212 13.64 20.03 -3.04
C GLU A 212 12.19 19.54 -2.95
N ILE A 213 11.46 19.46 -4.06
CA ILE A 213 10.08 18.99 -4.09
C ILE A 213 9.99 17.52 -3.62
N LEU A 214 10.95 16.69 -4.06
CA LEU A 214 11.01 15.28 -3.66
C LEU A 214 11.30 15.14 -2.15
N ALA A 215 12.22 15.92 -1.60
CA ALA A 215 12.52 15.90 -0.17
C ALA A 215 11.32 16.37 0.69
N HIS A 216 10.60 17.40 0.25
CA HIS A 216 9.43 17.92 0.95
C HIS A 216 8.20 17.00 0.89
N SER A 217 8.19 15.99 0.02
CA SER A 217 7.11 15.00 -0.04
C SER A 217 6.98 14.16 1.24
N GLY A 218 8.08 14.00 2.00
CA GLY A 218 8.15 13.14 3.18
C GLY A 218 8.08 11.63 2.87
N ALA A 219 7.96 11.23 1.61
CA ALA A 219 7.87 9.85 1.17
C ALA A 219 9.25 9.18 1.13
N ALA A 220 9.27 7.85 1.31
CA ALA A 220 10.45 7.08 0.94
C ALA A 220 10.63 7.13 -0.59
N LEU A 221 11.77 7.64 -1.07
CA LEU A 221 12.03 7.74 -2.50
C LEU A 221 12.60 6.43 -3.04
N THR A 222 11.99 5.91 -4.10
CA THR A 222 12.51 4.77 -4.86
C THR A 222 12.84 5.25 -6.28
N LEU A 223 14.13 5.23 -6.61
CA LEU A 223 14.63 5.57 -7.94
C LEU A 223 14.53 4.34 -8.84
N LEU A 224 13.95 4.50 -10.03
CA LEU A 224 13.82 3.44 -11.01
C LEU A 224 14.40 3.86 -12.37
N PRO A 225 14.87 2.91 -13.20
CA PRO A 225 15.29 3.20 -14.56
C PRO A 225 14.18 3.84 -15.40
N ALA A 226 14.51 4.82 -16.24
CA ALA A 226 13.54 5.55 -17.05
C ALA A 226 12.66 4.65 -17.94
N ALA A 227 13.19 3.51 -18.39
CA ALA A 227 12.47 2.52 -19.19
C ALA A 227 11.21 1.95 -18.50
N ARG A 228 11.15 1.97 -17.16
CA ARG A 228 9.98 1.53 -16.37
C ARG A 228 8.79 2.48 -16.52
N PHE A 229 9.04 3.74 -16.88
CA PHE A 229 8.04 4.79 -17.08
C PHE A 229 7.66 4.98 -18.55
N ASP A 230 8.08 4.08 -19.45
CA ASP A 230 7.71 4.17 -20.87
C ASP A 230 6.20 4.00 -21.06
N SER A 231 5.57 5.01 -21.67
CA SER A 231 4.10 5.06 -21.83
C SER A 231 3.56 3.95 -22.72
N GLY A 232 4.32 3.48 -23.72
CA GLY A 232 3.86 2.42 -24.63
C GLY A 232 3.85 1.05 -23.95
N ASN A 233 4.91 0.73 -23.22
CA ASN A 233 4.96 -0.46 -22.38
C ASN A 233 3.91 -0.42 -21.26
N ALA A 234 3.70 0.75 -20.66
CA ALA A 234 2.70 0.96 -19.63
C ALA A 234 1.27 0.66 -20.11
N GLU A 235 0.91 1.15 -21.30
CA GLU A 235 -0.41 0.91 -21.88
C GLU A 235 -0.67 -0.60 -22.05
N ARG A 236 0.31 -1.33 -22.58
CA ARG A 236 0.21 -2.81 -22.71
C ARG A 236 0.02 -3.47 -21.34
N ARG A 237 0.85 -3.11 -20.34
CA ARG A 237 0.78 -3.68 -18.99
C ARG A 237 -0.60 -3.44 -18.34
N LEU A 238 -1.16 -2.24 -18.51
CA LEU A 238 -2.49 -1.89 -18.00
C LEU A 238 -3.59 -2.71 -18.69
N LYS A 239 -3.54 -2.85 -20.02
CA LYS A 239 -4.49 -3.68 -20.78
C LYS A 239 -4.45 -5.14 -20.36
N ASP A 240 -3.25 -5.69 -20.21
CA ASP A 240 -3.03 -7.08 -19.79
C ASP A 240 -3.55 -7.31 -18.36
N HIS A 241 -3.25 -6.40 -17.43
CA HIS A 241 -3.68 -6.51 -16.04
C HIS A 241 -5.19 -6.43 -15.87
N PHE A 242 -5.84 -5.46 -16.52
CA PHE A 242 -7.31 -5.30 -16.44
C PHE A 242 -8.07 -6.19 -17.42
N ALA A 243 -7.38 -7.00 -18.23
CA ALA A 243 -7.96 -7.86 -19.26
C ALA A 243 -8.89 -7.10 -20.23
N VAL A 244 -8.46 -5.93 -20.70
CA VAL A 244 -9.22 -5.09 -21.63
C VAL A 244 -8.46 -4.86 -22.94
N ALA A 245 -9.18 -4.75 -24.06
CA ALA A 245 -8.56 -4.44 -25.35
C ALA A 245 -8.14 -2.96 -25.47
N ALA A 246 -8.83 -2.08 -24.76
CA ALA A 246 -8.66 -0.63 -24.83
C ALA A 246 -8.90 0.00 -23.44
N LEU A 247 -8.21 1.11 -23.15
CA LEU A 247 -8.31 1.82 -21.87
C LEU A 247 -9.39 2.93 -21.88
N ASP A 248 -9.97 3.23 -23.04
CA ASP A 248 -10.96 4.30 -23.24
C ASP A 248 -12.19 4.16 -22.32
N GLY A 249 -12.52 2.92 -21.92
CA GLY A 249 -13.60 2.65 -20.96
C GLY A 249 -13.30 3.13 -19.53
N PHE A 250 -12.04 3.37 -19.18
CA PHE A 250 -11.62 3.91 -17.88
C PHE A 250 -11.37 5.42 -17.95
N GLY A 251 -11.00 5.94 -19.13
CA GLY A 251 -10.82 7.36 -19.38
C GLY A 251 -9.78 7.62 -20.46
N ALA A 252 -9.71 8.89 -20.88
CA ALA A 252 -8.63 9.36 -21.75
C ALA A 252 -7.43 9.76 -20.88
N PHE A 253 -6.32 9.03 -21.04
CA PHE A 253 -5.09 9.24 -20.28
C PHE A 253 -3.99 9.87 -21.14
N SER A 254 -3.25 10.82 -20.59
CA SER A 254 -2.04 11.35 -21.24
C SER A 254 -0.90 10.32 -21.21
N ARG A 255 0.15 10.55 -22.01
CA ARG A 255 1.34 9.69 -21.99
C ARG A 255 2.04 9.68 -20.63
N ALA A 256 2.05 10.82 -19.93
CA ALA A 256 2.64 10.93 -18.61
C ALA A 256 1.80 10.17 -17.57
N GLU A 257 0.47 10.29 -17.63
CA GLU A 257 -0.44 9.52 -16.77
C GLU A 257 -0.26 8.00 -16.99
N LEU A 258 -0.18 7.54 -18.24
CA LEU A 258 0.11 6.15 -18.58
C LEU A 258 1.46 5.69 -18.03
N GLY A 259 2.54 6.45 -18.26
CA GLY A 259 3.87 6.11 -17.77
C GLY A 259 3.92 5.95 -16.24
N ALA A 260 3.23 6.83 -15.50
CA ALA A 260 3.15 6.77 -14.05
C ALA A 260 2.38 5.52 -13.57
N MET A 261 1.20 5.27 -14.15
CA MET A 261 0.39 4.09 -13.83
C MET A 261 1.15 2.79 -14.16
N GLY A 262 1.85 2.74 -15.28
CA GLY A 262 2.62 1.58 -15.70
C GLY A 262 3.78 1.28 -14.76
N ALA A 263 4.54 2.30 -14.34
CA ALA A 263 5.63 2.15 -13.39
C ALA A 263 5.14 1.70 -12.01
N LEU A 264 4.01 2.27 -11.55
CA LEU A 264 3.37 1.87 -10.31
C LEU A 264 2.97 0.38 -10.35
N LEU A 265 2.27 -0.03 -11.41
CA LEU A 265 1.77 -1.39 -11.56
C LEU A 265 2.93 -2.42 -11.62
N ASP A 266 3.99 -2.09 -12.36
CA ASP A 266 5.20 -2.90 -12.45
C ASP A 266 5.90 -3.06 -11.11
N TYR A 267 5.95 -2.00 -10.30
CA TYR A 267 6.55 -2.05 -8.98
C TYR A 267 5.71 -2.83 -7.97
N VAL A 268 4.38 -2.73 -8.05
CA VAL A 268 3.48 -3.62 -7.30
C VAL A 268 3.77 -5.07 -7.68
N GLU A 269 3.81 -5.40 -8.97
CA GLU A 269 4.12 -6.76 -9.41
C GLU A 269 5.48 -7.26 -8.92
N LEU A 270 6.52 -6.41 -9.00
CA LEU A 270 7.86 -6.72 -8.49
C LEU A 270 7.84 -6.99 -6.98
N THR A 271 7.23 -6.11 -6.20
CA THR A 271 7.22 -6.22 -4.73
C THR A 271 6.38 -7.41 -4.24
N GLN A 272 5.36 -7.78 -5.01
CA GLN A 272 4.49 -8.90 -4.71
C GLN A 272 4.91 -10.21 -5.42
N VAL A 273 6.07 -10.22 -6.09
CA VAL A 273 6.67 -11.38 -6.78
C VAL A 273 5.68 -12.04 -7.75
N GLY A 274 5.13 -11.23 -8.65
CA GLY A 274 4.21 -11.66 -9.71
C GLY A 274 2.76 -11.87 -9.29
N ARG A 275 2.43 -11.73 -8.00
CA ARG A 275 1.04 -11.76 -7.53
C ARG A 275 0.47 -10.35 -7.50
N MET A 276 -0.75 -10.14 -7.97
CA MET A 276 -1.37 -8.82 -7.96
C MET A 276 -2.51 -8.75 -6.96
N PRO A 277 -2.65 -7.65 -6.20
CA PRO A 277 -3.87 -7.41 -5.45
C PRO A 277 -5.01 -7.13 -6.45
N ALA A 278 -6.26 -7.25 -5.98
CA ALA A 278 -7.42 -6.82 -6.75
C ALA A 278 -7.47 -5.28 -6.82
N LEU A 279 -6.74 -4.69 -7.77
CA LEU A 279 -6.80 -3.26 -8.04
C LEU A 279 -8.11 -2.92 -8.76
N ALA A 280 -8.74 -1.82 -8.35
CA ALA A 280 -9.81 -1.21 -9.09
C ALA A 280 -9.30 -0.62 -10.40
N ALA A 281 -10.19 -0.47 -11.38
CA ALA A 281 -9.87 0.25 -12.60
C ALA A 281 -9.37 1.68 -12.28
N PRO A 282 -8.35 2.19 -12.98
CA PRO A 282 -7.74 3.47 -12.67
C PRO A 282 -8.75 4.60 -12.88
N ARG A 283 -8.95 5.41 -11.83
CA ARG A 283 -9.76 6.62 -11.93
C ARG A 283 -8.88 7.84 -12.24
N ARG A 284 -9.20 8.57 -13.30
CA ARG A 284 -8.61 9.88 -13.57
C ARG A 284 -9.25 10.94 -12.67
N VAL A 285 -8.46 11.59 -11.83
CA VAL A 285 -8.91 12.69 -10.95
C VAL A 285 -8.55 14.01 -11.62
N ALA A 286 -9.54 14.87 -11.87
CA ALA A 286 -9.30 16.17 -12.49
C ALA A 286 -8.86 17.21 -11.45
N THR A 287 -7.78 17.95 -11.73
CA THR A 287 -7.22 18.95 -10.82
C THR A 287 -8.24 20.05 -10.43
N ALA A 288 -9.16 20.38 -11.33
CA ALA A 288 -10.16 21.43 -11.11
C ALA A 288 -11.30 21.05 -10.15
N GLU A 289 -11.49 19.75 -9.85
CA GLU A 289 -12.58 19.26 -9.00
C GLU A 289 -12.33 19.46 -7.50
N THR A 290 -11.08 19.78 -7.13
CA THR A 290 -10.67 19.90 -5.73
C THR A 290 -9.88 21.17 -5.46
N MET A 291 -10.00 21.69 -4.25
CA MET A 291 -9.28 22.88 -3.82
C MET A 291 -7.79 22.57 -3.68
N ALA A 292 -6.95 23.28 -4.43
CA ALA A 292 -5.51 23.22 -4.25
C ALA A 292 -5.12 23.90 -2.93
N ILE A 293 -4.46 23.16 -2.05
CA ILE A 293 -3.93 23.66 -0.79
C ILE A 293 -2.46 23.22 -0.74
N ASP A 294 -1.55 24.18 -0.64
CA ASP A 294 -0.12 23.91 -0.57
C ASP A 294 0.27 23.21 0.75
N ALA A 295 1.48 22.64 0.76
CA ALA A 295 1.98 21.87 1.90
C ALA A 295 2.05 22.70 3.21
N ALA A 296 2.47 23.96 3.12
CA ALA A 296 2.63 24.82 4.29
C ALA A 296 1.28 25.19 4.89
N THR A 297 0.31 25.53 4.06
CA THR A 297 -1.07 25.80 4.47
C THR A 297 -1.70 24.56 5.10
N ARG A 298 -1.53 23.37 4.51
CA ARG A 298 -2.02 22.10 5.11
C ARG A 298 -1.42 21.83 6.49
N ALA A 299 -0.12 22.05 6.64
CA ALA A 299 0.58 21.86 7.91
C ALA A 299 0.12 22.87 8.96
N ASN A 300 0.00 24.15 8.61
CA ASN A 300 -0.43 25.22 9.52
C ASN A 300 -1.90 25.09 9.94
N LEU A 301 -2.75 24.54 9.08
CA LEU A 301 -4.15 24.22 9.42
C LEU A 301 -4.28 22.92 10.22
N GLU A 302 -3.17 22.18 10.40
CA GLU A 302 -3.13 20.89 11.11
C GLU A 302 -4.26 19.94 10.67
N LEU A 303 -4.50 19.84 9.35
CA LEU A 303 -5.67 19.15 8.81
C LEU A 303 -5.73 17.68 9.25
N VAL A 304 -4.60 16.97 9.11
CA VAL A 304 -4.48 15.52 9.41
C VAL A 304 -3.48 15.26 10.54
N ARG A 305 -2.45 16.11 10.66
CA ARG A 305 -1.42 16.03 11.69
C ARG A 305 -1.09 17.42 12.20
N THR A 306 -0.69 17.50 13.46
CA THR A 306 -0.15 18.70 14.09
C THR A 306 1.22 19.06 13.53
N LEU A 307 1.72 20.25 13.86
CA LEU A 307 3.08 20.68 13.54
C LEU A 307 4.16 19.77 14.18
N GLN A 308 3.82 19.07 15.26
CA GLN A 308 4.68 18.05 15.88
C GLN A 308 4.61 16.69 15.17
N GLY A 309 3.70 16.53 14.20
CA GLY A 309 3.52 15.32 13.40
C GLY A 309 2.55 14.30 14.00
N GLU A 310 1.81 14.67 15.05
CA GLU A 310 0.85 13.81 15.73
C GLU A 310 -0.54 13.94 15.11
N THR A 311 -1.30 12.84 15.03
CA THR A 311 -2.72 12.93 14.64
C THR A 311 -3.55 13.55 15.75
N ALA A 312 -3.22 13.27 17.02
CA ALA A 312 -3.90 13.86 18.16
C ALA A 312 -3.73 15.39 18.15
N GLY A 313 -4.83 16.12 18.28
CA GLY A 313 -4.84 17.59 18.20
C GLY A 313 -5.14 18.16 16.81
N SER A 314 -5.07 17.36 15.75
CA SER A 314 -5.44 17.77 14.38
C SER A 314 -6.96 17.98 14.19
N LEU A 315 -7.32 18.67 13.10
CA LEU A 315 -8.73 18.79 12.68
C LEU A 315 -9.37 17.41 12.46
N LEU A 316 -8.67 16.49 11.78
CA LEU A 316 -9.16 15.13 11.56
C LEU A 316 -9.50 14.44 12.88
N ALA A 317 -8.60 14.49 13.88
CA ALA A 317 -8.87 13.89 15.19
C ALA A 317 -10.07 14.53 15.90
N ALA A 318 -10.29 15.84 15.73
CA ALA A 318 -11.41 16.53 16.33
C ALA A 318 -12.77 16.06 15.74
N ILE A 319 -12.85 15.86 14.42
CA ILE A 319 -14.11 15.56 13.72
C ILE A 319 -14.36 14.07 13.48
N ASP A 320 -13.32 13.24 13.51
CA ASP A 320 -13.45 11.83 13.17
C ASP A 320 -14.26 11.07 14.23
N ARG A 321 -15.51 10.74 13.85
CA ARG A 321 -16.45 9.92 14.62
C ARG A 321 -16.89 8.69 13.83
N THR A 322 -16.12 8.32 12.82
CA THR A 322 -16.39 7.14 11.99
C THR A 322 -16.23 5.86 12.81
N VAL A 323 -17.01 4.83 12.46
CA VAL A 323 -17.05 3.55 13.20
C VAL A 323 -16.31 2.42 12.48
N THR A 324 -15.79 2.67 11.29
CA THR A 324 -15.02 1.71 10.48
C THR A 324 -13.70 2.32 10.02
N GLY A 325 -12.70 1.48 9.75
CA GLY A 325 -11.44 1.91 9.15
C GLY A 325 -11.64 2.55 7.77
N ALA A 326 -12.44 1.91 6.91
CA ALA A 326 -12.80 2.45 5.59
C ALA A 326 -13.47 3.83 5.67
N GLY A 327 -14.38 4.05 6.61
CA GLY A 327 -15.02 5.36 6.80
C GLY A 327 -14.03 6.44 7.26
N ALA A 328 -13.08 6.08 8.14
CA ALA A 328 -12.03 6.99 8.58
C ALA A 328 -11.10 7.40 7.43
N ARG A 329 -10.72 6.43 6.59
CA ARG A 329 -9.93 6.66 5.38
C ARG A 329 -10.64 7.60 4.39
N GLU A 330 -11.92 7.35 4.11
CA GLU A 330 -12.73 8.21 3.26
C GLU A 330 -12.86 9.63 3.82
N LEU A 331 -13.06 9.78 5.13
CA LEU A 331 -13.10 11.10 5.78
C LEU A 331 -11.76 11.83 5.63
N GLY A 332 -10.63 11.14 5.86
CA GLY A 332 -9.29 11.69 5.65
C GLY A 332 -9.07 12.14 4.22
N SER A 333 -9.44 11.32 3.24
CA SER A 333 -9.35 11.65 1.81
C SER A 333 -10.21 12.85 1.43
N ARG A 334 -11.45 12.95 1.94
CA ARG A 334 -12.35 14.11 1.72
C ARG A 334 -11.79 15.39 2.34
N LEU A 335 -11.19 15.32 3.52
CA LEU A 335 -10.57 16.46 4.18
C LEU A 335 -9.31 16.91 3.43
N ALA A 336 -8.54 15.97 2.89
CA ALA A 336 -7.37 16.26 2.10
C ALA A 336 -7.72 16.87 0.72
N ALA A 337 -8.88 16.54 0.16
CA ALA A 337 -9.31 17.01 -1.17
C ALA A 337 -10.71 17.66 -1.14
N PRO A 338 -10.85 18.88 -0.59
CA PRO A 338 -12.14 19.57 -0.55
C PRO A 338 -12.68 19.81 -1.95
N LEU A 339 -13.98 19.59 -2.16
CA LEU A 339 -14.64 19.79 -3.45
C LEU A 339 -14.76 21.28 -3.80
N THR A 340 -14.74 21.58 -5.10
CA THR A 340 -14.99 22.93 -5.65
C THR A 340 -16.36 23.04 -6.32
N ASP A 341 -16.96 21.94 -6.73
CA ASP A 341 -18.29 21.90 -7.36
C ASP A 341 -19.42 22.08 -6.33
N PRO A 342 -20.19 23.17 -6.38
CA PRO A 342 -21.31 23.39 -5.47
C PRO A 342 -22.37 22.29 -5.52
N GLN A 343 -22.60 21.66 -6.68
CA GLN A 343 -23.57 20.58 -6.80
C GLN A 343 -23.10 19.33 -6.05
N ALA A 344 -21.82 18.95 -6.21
CA ALA A 344 -21.23 17.87 -5.44
C ALA A 344 -21.19 18.13 -3.93
N ILE A 345 -20.96 19.38 -3.53
CA ILE A 345 -21.04 19.79 -2.12
C ILE A 345 -22.46 19.63 -1.59
N ASN A 346 -23.46 20.17 -2.30
CA ASN A 346 -24.87 20.10 -1.87
C ASN A 346 -25.37 18.66 -1.78
N ARG A 347 -25.02 17.78 -2.73
CA ARG A 347 -25.36 16.34 -2.63
C ARG A 347 -24.87 15.69 -1.32
N ARG A 348 -23.70 16.09 -0.83
CA ARG A 348 -23.18 15.61 0.47
C ARG A 348 -23.93 16.25 1.65
N LEU A 349 -24.27 17.52 1.56
CA LEU A 349 -25.04 18.23 2.59
C LEU A 349 -26.46 17.65 2.72
N ASP A 350 -27.14 17.39 1.60
CA ASP A 350 -28.47 16.77 1.59
C ASP A 350 -28.47 15.41 2.31
N ALA A 351 -27.42 14.60 2.11
CA ALA A 351 -27.25 13.33 2.79
C ALA A 351 -27.03 13.50 4.30
N VAL A 352 -26.26 14.52 4.71
CA VAL A 352 -26.04 14.84 6.13
C VAL A 352 -27.34 15.31 6.78
N ASP A 353 -28.05 16.25 6.18
CA ASP A 353 -29.31 16.80 6.70
C ASP A 353 -30.37 15.69 6.87
N TRP A 354 -30.51 14.85 5.84
CA TRP A 354 -31.39 13.68 5.91
C TRP A 354 -31.01 12.73 7.05
N LEU A 355 -29.72 12.40 7.19
CA LEU A 355 -29.26 11.53 8.27
C LEU A 355 -29.46 12.18 9.65
N VAL A 356 -29.38 13.50 9.78
CA VAL A 356 -29.65 14.24 11.03
C VAL A 356 -31.11 14.11 11.45
N GLU A 357 -32.04 14.24 10.50
CA GLU A 357 -33.49 14.07 10.72
C GLU A 357 -33.85 12.60 11.00
N ALA A 358 -33.27 11.66 10.25
CA ALA A 358 -33.53 10.22 10.33
C ALA A 358 -32.84 9.56 11.54
N ARG A 359 -33.12 10.01 12.77
CA ARG A 359 -32.40 9.62 14.00
C ARG A 359 -32.32 8.11 14.25
N GLU A 360 -33.45 7.41 14.14
CA GLU A 360 -33.52 5.97 14.36
C GLU A 360 -32.77 5.21 13.26
N VAL A 361 -33.01 5.57 11.99
CA VAL A 361 -32.28 4.99 10.85
C VAL A 361 -30.78 5.20 11.01
N ARG A 362 -30.33 6.42 11.33
CA ARG A 362 -28.92 6.75 11.58
C ARG A 362 -28.32 5.89 12.70
N ARG A 363 -29.06 5.64 13.80
CA ARG A 363 -28.60 4.77 14.89
C ARG A 363 -28.39 3.35 14.38
N ASP A 364 -29.35 2.83 13.63
CA ASP A 364 -29.34 1.45 13.14
C ASP A 364 -28.24 1.24 12.09
N LEU A 365 -28.07 2.20 11.15
CA LEU A 365 -26.96 2.23 10.20
C LEU A 365 -25.60 2.25 10.92
N ARG A 366 -25.45 3.11 11.94
CA ARG A 366 -24.20 3.20 12.71
C ARG A 366 -23.91 1.91 13.48
N SER A 367 -24.93 1.24 13.99
CA SER A 367 -24.80 -0.07 14.66
C SER A 367 -24.31 -1.14 13.68
N ALA A 368 -24.96 -1.25 12.52
CA ALA A 368 -24.58 -2.20 11.46
C ALA A 368 -23.16 -1.93 10.94
N LEU A 369 -22.81 -0.67 10.67
CA LEU A 369 -21.46 -0.28 10.24
C LEU A 369 -20.41 -0.60 11.30
N LYS A 370 -20.70 -0.45 12.59
CA LYS A 370 -19.74 -0.77 13.67
C LYS A 370 -19.35 -2.25 13.68
N SER A 371 -20.24 -3.13 13.23
CA SER A 371 -19.97 -4.57 13.08
C SER A 371 -19.35 -4.93 11.72
N ALA A 372 -19.26 -3.99 10.77
CA ALA A 372 -18.75 -4.26 9.43
C ALA A 372 -17.21 -4.35 9.44
N PRO A 373 -16.62 -5.45 8.95
CA PRO A 373 -15.17 -5.60 8.84
C PRO A 373 -14.59 -4.79 7.66
N ASP A 374 -13.26 -4.67 7.61
CA ASP A 374 -12.56 -4.02 6.49
C ASP A 374 -12.40 -4.99 5.29
N ILE A 375 -13.47 -5.08 4.49
CA ILE A 375 -13.57 -5.98 3.33
C ILE A 375 -12.44 -5.71 2.33
N ALA A 376 -12.09 -4.44 2.11
CA ALA A 376 -11.11 -4.06 1.10
C ALA A 376 -9.72 -4.66 1.41
N ARG A 377 -9.28 -4.56 2.67
CA ARG A 377 -8.01 -5.14 3.12
C ARG A 377 -8.01 -6.66 3.13
N ALA A 378 -9.11 -7.27 3.54
CA ALA A 378 -9.28 -8.72 3.45
C ALA A 378 -9.19 -9.21 2.00
N LEU A 379 -9.85 -8.53 1.06
CA LEU A 379 -9.84 -8.88 -0.36
C LEU A 379 -8.45 -8.77 -0.97
N SER A 380 -7.70 -7.71 -0.65
CA SER A 380 -6.32 -7.56 -1.14
C SER A 380 -5.42 -8.71 -0.65
N ARG A 381 -5.47 -9.06 0.64
CA ARG A 381 -4.72 -10.21 1.18
C ARG A 381 -5.09 -11.53 0.52
N LEU A 382 -6.39 -11.79 0.33
CA LEU A 382 -6.87 -12.99 -0.36
C LEU A 382 -6.35 -13.05 -1.80
N SER A 383 -6.39 -11.93 -2.53
CA SER A 383 -5.91 -11.82 -3.91
C SER A 383 -4.41 -12.10 -4.04
N LEU A 384 -3.62 -11.70 -3.02
CA LEU A 384 -2.19 -11.95 -2.95
C LEU A 384 -1.83 -13.37 -2.46
N GLY A 385 -2.83 -14.20 -2.15
CA GLY A 385 -2.63 -15.54 -1.59
C GLY A 385 -2.00 -15.51 -0.20
N ARG A 386 -2.29 -14.45 0.57
CA ARG A 386 -1.84 -14.25 1.96
C ARG A 386 -2.99 -14.24 2.96
N GLY A 387 -4.22 -14.16 2.48
CA GLY A 387 -5.41 -14.24 3.32
C GLY A 387 -5.69 -15.65 3.82
N GLY A 388 -6.45 -15.74 4.91
CA GLY A 388 -6.88 -17.00 5.51
C GLY A 388 -8.39 -17.05 5.77
N PRO A 389 -8.86 -18.03 6.59
CA PRO A 389 -10.28 -18.19 6.90
C PRO A 389 -10.93 -16.94 7.52
N ARG A 390 -10.18 -16.18 8.32
CA ARG A 390 -10.65 -14.91 8.91
C ARG A 390 -10.89 -13.83 7.88
N ASP A 391 -10.09 -13.78 6.81
CA ASP A 391 -10.31 -12.82 5.73
C ASP A 391 -11.55 -13.20 4.92
N LEU A 392 -11.80 -14.50 4.70
CA LEU A 392 -13.05 -14.97 4.09
C LEU A 392 -14.27 -14.64 4.97
N ALA A 393 -14.15 -14.81 6.30
CA ALA A 393 -15.18 -14.40 7.26
C ALA A 393 -15.42 -12.90 7.22
N ALA A 394 -14.37 -12.08 7.07
CA ALA A 394 -14.49 -10.64 6.88
C ALA A 394 -15.28 -10.29 5.59
N ILE A 395 -15.01 -10.97 4.46
CA ILE A 395 -15.82 -10.78 3.24
C ILE A 395 -17.29 -11.15 3.51
N ALA A 396 -17.55 -12.30 4.13
CA ALA A 396 -18.91 -12.76 4.42
C ALA A 396 -19.67 -11.79 5.34
N GLY A 397 -19.05 -11.37 6.45
CA GLY A 397 -19.61 -10.42 7.41
C GLY A 397 -19.85 -9.04 6.78
N GLY A 398 -18.94 -8.59 5.91
CA GLY A 398 -19.10 -7.36 5.15
C GLY A 398 -20.28 -7.38 4.17
N LEU A 399 -20.45 -8.48 3.42
CA LEU A 399 -21.62 -8.68 2.57
C LEU A 399 -22.91 -8.72 3.39
N ALA A 400 -22.92 -9.39 4.55
CA ALA A 400 -24.06 -9.40 5.44
C ALA A 400 -24.41 -7.99 5.95
N ALA A 401 -23.41 -7.21 6.36
CA ALA A 401 -23.60 -5.82 6.78
C ALA A 401 -24.19 -4.96 5.66
N ALA A 402 -23.72 -5.08 4.42
CA ALA A 402 -24.29 -4.36 3.27
C ALA A 402 -25.79 -4.63 3.08
N HIS A 403 -26.23 -5.89 3.17
CA HIS A 403 -27.65 -6.24 3.08
C HIS A 403 -28.47 -5.65 4.24
N THR A 404 -27.93 -5.67 5.46
CA THR A 404 -28.58 -5.05 6.63
C THR A 404 -28.73 -3.54 6.45
N LEU A 405 -27.71 -2.87 5.90
CA LEU A 405 -27.75 -1.43 5.63
C LEU A 405 -28.81 -1.08 4.59
N CYS A 406 -28.90 -1.83 3.48
CA CYS A 406 -29.99 -1.66 2.50
C CYS A 406 -31.36 -1.84 3.15
N GLY A 407 -31.56 -2.90 3.94
CA GLY A 407 -32.84 -3.14 4.61
C GLY A 407 -33.24 -2.01 5.57
N ALA A 408 -32.28 -1.40 6.26
CA ALA A 408 -32.54 -0.25 7.14
C ALA A 408 -32.90 1.03 6.36
N LEU A 409 -32.31 1.23 5.17
CA LEU A 409 -32.65 2.34 4.28
C LEU A 409 -34.01 2.15 3.60
N ASP A 410 -34.34 0.93 3.18
CA ASP A 410 -35.63 0.59 2.58
C ASP A 410 -36.79 0.70 3.58
N ALA A 411 -36.51 0.45 4.86
CA ALA A 411 -37.46 0.62 5.96
C ALA A 411 -37.58 2.08 6.45
N ALA A 412 -36.95 3.05 5.78
CA ALA A 412 -37.08 4.46 6.15
C ALA A 412 -38.55 4.91 6.11
N PRO A 413 -39.02 5.68 7.11
CA PRO A 413 -40.38 6.21 7.13
C PRO A 413 -40.74 6.97 5.84
N PRO A 414 -41.99 6.89 5.34
CA PRO A 414 -42.39 7.61 4.13
C PRO A 414 -42.16 9.13 4.18
N SER A 415 -42.16 9.72 5.39
CA SER A 415 -41.83 11.14 5.59
C SER A 415 -40.37 11.50 5.32
N LEU A 416 -39.49 10.51 5.22
CA LEU A 416 -38.07 10.63 4.94
C LEU A 416 -37.74 10.13 3.52
N LEU A 417 -38.75 9.95 2.66
CA LEU A 417 -38.54 9.57 1.26
C LEU A 417 -38.84 10.76 0.33
N PRO A 418 -38.13 10.88 -0.81
CA PRO A 418 -37.11 9.96 -1.32
C PRO A 418 -35.76 10.06 -0.59
N LEU A 419 -34.93 9.02 -0.72
CA LEU A 419 -33.54 9.07 -0.26
C LEU A 419 -32.75 10.12 -1.07
N PRO A 420 -31.87 10.92 -0.45
CA PRO A 420 -30.95 11.81 -1.17
C PRO A 420 -30.02 11.04 -2.12
N ASP A 421 -29.60 11.68 -3.21
CA ASP A 421 -28.81 11.06 -4.28
C ASP A 421 -27.55 10.32 -3.81
N GLU A 422 -26.82 10.84 -2.83
CA GLU A 422 -25.64 10.17 -2.26
C GLU A 422 -26.03 8.84 -1.62
N ILE A 423 -27.08 8.83 -0.78
CA ILE A 423 -27.52 7.64 -0.03
C ILE A 423 -28.17 6.63 -0.98
N ALA A 424 -28.99 7.12 -1.93
CA ALA A 424 -29.66 6.27 -2.91
C ALA A 424 -28.65 5.51 -3.79
N ARG A 425 -27.56 6.15 -4.21
CA ARG A 425 -26.50 5.52 -5.00
C ARG A 425 -25.79 4.41 -4.22
N GLU A 426 -25.42 4.66 -2.97
CA GLU A 426 -24.78 3.65 -2.14
C GLU A 426 -25.74 2.48 -1.83
N CYS A 427 -27.01 2.77 -1.58
CA CYS A 427 -28.02 1.72 -1.39
C CYS A 427 -28.15 0.85 -2.64
N ALA A 428 -28.23 1.46 -3.83
CA ALA A 428 -28.29 0.73 -5.10
C ALA A 428 -27.01 -0.08 -5.36
N ALA A 429 -25.84 0.46 -5.01
CA ALA A 429 -24.56 -0.22 -5.15
C ALA A 429 -24.43 -1.43 -4.23
N MET A 430 -25.08 -1.42 -3.05
CA MET A 430 -25.10 -2.53 -2.09
C MET A 430 -26.23 -3.53 -2.32
N ALA A 431 -27.31 -3.11 -2.99
CA ALA A 431 -28.50 -3.92 -3.20
C ALA A 431 -28.19 -5.22 -3.97
N ASN A 432 -28.50 -6.36 -3.35
CA ASN A 432 -28.26 -7.70 -3.89
C ASN A 432 -26.79 -8.00 -4.27
N VAL A 433 -25.83 -7.26 -3.73
CA VAL A 433 -24.41 -7.48 -4.03
C VAL A 433 -24.00 -8.89 -3.61
N ALA A 434 -23.59 -9.66 -4.62
CA ALA A 434 -22.98 -10.97 -4.44
C ALA A 434 -23.80 -11.90 -3.52
N ALA A 435 -25.14 -11.84 -3.56
CA ALA A 435 -26.00 -12.67 -2.70
C ALA A 435 -25.69 -14.18 -2.78
N PRO A 436 -25.43 -14.79 -3.97
CA PRO A 436 -25.02 -16.19 -4.04
C PRO A 436 -23.66 -16.46 -3.39
N LEU A 437 -22.73 -15.50 -3.44
CA LEU A 437 -21.43 -15.62 -2.78
C LEU A 437 -21.57 -15.55 -1.26
N LYS A 438 -22.41 -14.66 -0.75
CA LYS A 438 -22.72 -14.55 0.68
C LYS A 438 -23.25 -15.89 1.22
N GLU A 439 -24.24 -16.49 0.56
CA GLU A 439 -24.80 -17.79 0.96
C GLU A 439 -23.75 -18.90 0.93
N ARG A 440 -22.95 -18.96 -0.13
CA ARG A 440 -21.88 -19.94 -0.27
C ARG A 440 -20.82 -19.79 0.83
N LEU A 441 -20.38 -18.56 1.13
CA LEU A 441 -19.40 -18.30 2.19
C LEU A 441 -19.96 -18.71 3.55
N ALA A 442 -21.21 -18.35 3.86
CA ALA A 442 -21.87 -18.73 5.11
C ALA A 442 -21.99 -20.25 5.28
N ALA A 443 -22.23 -21.00 4.20
CA ALA A 443 -22.29 -22.46 4.24
C ALA A 443 -20.90 -23.15 4.31
N THR A 444 -19.83 -22.44 3.94
CA THR A 444 -18.47 -23.01 3.86
C THR A 444 -17.65 -22.75 5.12
N LEU A 445 -17.88 -21.64 5.80
CA LEU A 445 -17.14 -21.23 6.99
C LEU A 445 -17.73 -21.88 8.25
N ALA A 446 -16.86 -22.28 9.18
CA ALA A 446 -17.29 -22.77 10.49
C ALA A 446 -17.93 -21.64 11.31
N GLU A 447 -18.91 -21.96 12.17
CA GLU A 447 -19.60 -20.98 13.03
C GLU A 447 -18.67 -20.26 14.02
N GLU A 448 -17.49 -20.83 14.30
CA GLU A 448 -16.51 -20.30 15.26
C GLU A 448 -15.50 -19.29 14.64
N LEU A 449 -15.57 -19.03 13.34
CA LEU A 449 -14.73 -18.05 12.62
C LEU A 449 -15.39 -16.67 12.57
#